data_AF-A0AAD9PQX7-F1
#
_entry.id   AF-A0AAD9PQX7-F1
#
_cell.length_a   1.000
_cell.length_b   1.000
_cell.length_c   1.000
_cell.angle_alpha   90.00
_cell.angle_beta   90.00
_cell.angle_gamma   90.00
#
_symmetry.space_group_name_H-M   'P 1'
#
loop_
_entity.id
_entity.type
_entity.pdbx_description
1 polymer ?
#
loop_
_entity_poly.entity_id
_entity_poly.type
_entity_poly.pdbx_seq_one_letter_code
_entity_poly.pdbx_strand_id
1 'polypeptide(L)'
;MPLNIYSIFVGPPTTGKSQAIKECAVSPMTAVVTETDSSSPVIQKCTSSGLIKTTADNKKGFLLSGEIYVVLFKLLKSDEENATGDVQVLCQLFSGEEASYRYATEKTREISMNTPFSILGATQVPFAARLVTLMDQGHGLIDRFLISFPKCLRPSPQETNHAVETLKEGALSSCEDIFIEMARLHKSQTSYTLTQEANDTVNRLNEEFIAEVNETITEGRTPPKTKKIDIILRVAASLHIFNHVASQLLDQTQPTPPSEEIERTTLLSAIDYVTWAESQK
;
A
#
# COMPACT_ATOMS: atom_id res chain seq x y z
N MET A 1 -5.25 -4.38 13.76
CA MET A 1 -5.79 -4.07 12.42
C MET A 1 -4.79 -4.55 11.36
N PRO A 2 -5.22 -5.15 10.24
CA PRO A 2 -4.30 -5.51 9.15
C PRO A 2 -3.67 -4.25 8.54
N LEU A 3 -2.38 -4.33 8.18
CA LEU A 3 -1.61 -3.21 7.59
C LEU A 3 -1.48 -3.32 6.05
N ASN A 4 -2.31 -4.14 5.43
CA ASN A 4 -2.26 -4.40 3.99
C ASN A 4 -2.69 -3.15 3.21
N ILE A 5 -1.84 -2.60 2.36
CA ILE A 5 -2.14 -1.36 1.60
C ILE A 5 -2.00 -1.63 0.11
N TYR A 6 -2.99 -1.20 -0.66
CA TYR A 6 -2.96 -1.20 -2.11
C TYR A 6 -2.81 0.23 -2.61
N SER A 7 -1.75 0.50 -3.37
CA SER A 7 -1.42 1.83 -3.84
C SER A 7 -0.98 1.81 -5.29
N ILE A 8 -1.50 2.76 -6.06
CA ILE A 8 -1.09 3.06 -7.42
C ILE A 8 -0.67 4.52 -7.46
N PHE A 9 0.48 4.80 -8.03
CA PHE A 9 0.83 6.16 -8.41
C PHE A 9 0.90 6.29 -9.93
N VAL A 10 0.38 7.41 -10.42
CA VAL A 10 0.13 7.65 -11.83
C VAL A 10 1.03 8.77 -12.30
N GLY A 11 1.72 8.56 -13.42
CA GLY A 11 2.54 9.61 -14.00
C GLY A 11 2.84 9.39 -15.48
N PRO A 12 3.18 10.46 -16.21
CA PRO A 12 3.59 10.38 -17.61
C PRO A 12 4.74 9.39 -17.85
N PRO A 13 4.98 8.97 -19.11
CA PRO A 13 6.24 8.34 -19.48
C PRO A 13 7.44 9.18 -19.02
N THR A 14 8.59 8.52 -18.83
CA THR A 14 9.88 9.15 -18.49
C THR A 14 9.97 9.91 -17.15
N THR A 15 8.96 9.85 -16.28
CA THR A 15 8.99 10.47 -14.94
C THR A 15 9.65 9.62 -13.85
N GLY A 16 10.41 8.59 -14.23
CA GLY A 16 11.15 7.76 -13.27
C GLY A 16 10.32 6.81 -12.41
N LYS A 17 9.03 6.58 -12.73
CA LYS A 17 8.14 5.73 -11.91
C LYS A 17 8.69 4.34 -11.57
N SER A 18 9.17 3.62 -12.59
CA SER A 18 9.75 2.29 -12.39
C SER A 18 11.04 2.34 -11.57
N GLN A 19 11.81 3.42 -11.71
CA GLN A 19 13.02 3.65 -10.93
C GLN A 19 12.67 3.95 -9.47
N ALA A 20 11.63 4.73 -9.20
CA ALA A 20 11.14 4.97 -7.83
C ALA A 20 10.70 3.66 -7.15
N ILE A 21 9.96 2.79 -7.82
CA ILE A 21 9.62 1.45 -7.27
C ILE A 21 10.86 0.60 -7.05
N LYS A 22 11.84 0.67 -7.97
CA LYS A 22 13.08 -0.10 -7.86
C LYS A 22 13.86 0.31 -6.61
N GLU A 23 14.11 1.60 -6.44
CA GLU A 23 14.99 2.13 -5.38
C GLU A 23 14.28 2.25 -4.01
N CYS A 24 12.96 2.49 -3.98
CA CYS A 24 12.23 2.72 -2.73
C CYS A 24 11.39 1.52 -2.26
N ALA A 25 11.34 0.42 -3.03
CA ALA A 25 10.59 -0.77 -2.63
C ALA A 25 11.32 -2.07 -2.98
N VAL A 26 11.71 -2.28 -4.24
CA VAL A 26 12.31 -3.56 -4.67
C VAL A 26 13.67 -3.81 -4.01
N SER A 27 14.60 -2.86 -4.10
CA SER A 27 15.94 -3.03 -3.51
C SER A 27 15.88 -3.09 -1.98
N PRO A 28 15.15 -2.20 -1.27
CA PRO A 28 14.98 -2.29 0.19
C PRO A 28 14.39 -3.64 0.64
N MET A 29 13.36 -4.14 -0.05
CA MET A 29 12.78 -5.45 0.27
C MET A 29 13.75 -6.60 -0.01
N THR A 30 14.57 -6.49 -1.05
CA THR A 30 15.61 -7.49 -1.36
C THR A 30 16.69 -7.49 -0.29
N ALA A 31 17.12 -6.32 0.18
CA ALA A 31 18.09 -6.18 1.26
C ALA A 31 17.58 -6.81 2.56
N VAL A 32 16.31 -6.57 2.93
CA VAL A 32 15.68 -7.24 4.07
C VAL A 32 15.69 -8.76 3.92
N VAL A 33 15.37 -9.27 2.73
CA VAL A 33 15.38 -10.72 2.46
C VAL A 33 16.77 -11.32 2.63
N THR A 34 17.80 -10.65 2.12
CA THR A 34 19.20 -11.05 2.29
C THR A 34 19.63 -11.04 3.76
N GLU A 35 19.27 -9.99 4.50
CA GLU A 35 19.64 -9.85 5.92
C GLU A 35 18.90 -10.84 6.84
N THR A 36 17.68 -11.22 6.47
CA THR A 36 16.82 -12.12 7.27
C THR A 36 16.84 -13.58 6.83
N ASP A 37 17.67 -13.93 5.83
CA ASP A 37 17.76 -15.27 5.22
C ASP A 37 16.39 -15.91 4.94
N SER A 38 15.48 -15.12 4.37
CA SER A 38 14.08 -15.49 4.15
C SER A 38 13.79 -15.81 2.67
N SER A 39 12.68 -16.50 2.37
CA SER A 39 12.18 -16.55 1.00
C SER A 39 11.72 -15.16 0.56
N SER A 40 12.02 -14.79 -0.70
CA SER A 40 11.64 -13.47 -1.21
C SER A 40 10.11 -13.37 -1.31
N PRO A 41 9.47 -12.43 -0.59
CA PRO A 41 8.05 -12.18 -0.68
C PRO A 41 7.70 -11.24 -1.84
N VAL A 42 8.70 -10.75 -2.59
CA VAL A 42 8.51 -9.78 -3.67
C VAL A 42 8.01 -10.48 -4.93
N ILE A 43 6.89 -9.98 -5.46
CA ILE A 43 6.22 -10.50 -6.64
C ILE A 43 6.23 -9.40 -7.70
N GLN A 44 6.96 -9.59 -8.80
CA GLN A 44 7.06 -8.58 -9.88
C GLN A 44 6.27 -8.94 -11.14
N LYS A 45 6.18 -10.23 -11.44
CA LYS A 45 5.44 -10.77 -12.59
C LYS A 45 4.84 -12.11 -12.19
N CYS A 46 3.52 -12.17 -12.18
CA CYS A 46 2.79 -13.42 -11.92
C CYS A 46 1.46 -13.42 -12.65
N THR A 47 0.93 -14.62 -12.88
CA THR A 47 -0.52 -14.78 -13.12
C THR A 47 -1.27 -14.49 -11.82
N SER A 48 -2.58 -14.27 -11.89
CA SER A 48 -3.41 -14.14 -10.70
C SER A 48 -3.26 -15.36 -9.78
N SER A 49 -3.25 -16.56 -10.35
CA SER A 49 -2.99 -17.79 -9.61
C SER A 49 -1.60 -17.88 -8.99
N GLY A 50 -0.59 -17.35 -9.68
CA GLY A 50 0.78 -17.27 -9.15
C GLY A 50 0.86 -16.33 -7.96
N LEU A 51 0.14 -15.20 -7.98
CA LEU A 51 0.10 -14.23 -6.88
C LEU A 51 -0.38 -14.88 -5.58
N ILE A 52 -1.52 -15.54 -5.65
CA ILE A 52 -2.16 -16.16 -4.49
C ILE A 52 -1.31 -17.33 -4.00
N LYS A 53 -0.81 -18.17 -4.92
CA LYS A 53 0.10 -19.29 -4.63
C LYS A 53 1.35 -18.85 -3.89
N THR A 54 2.06 -17.85 -4.38
CA THR A 54 3.27 -17.33 -3.72
C THR A 54 2.94 -16.76 -2.35
N THR A 55 1.80 -16.08 -2.20
CA THR A 55 1.38 -15.51 -0.91
C THR A 55 1.11 -16.60 0.13
N ALA A 56 0.42 -17.68 -0.25
CA ALA A 56 0.15 -18.81 0.64
C ALA A 56 1.44 -19.56 1.02
N ASP A 57 2.32 -19.81 0.06
CA ASP A 57 3.58 -20.55 0.30
C ASP A 57 4.55 -19.74 1.19
N ASN A 58 4.68 -18.44 0.94
CA ASN A 58 5.59 -17.58 1.70
C ASN A 58 4.99 -17.03 2.99
N LYS A 59 3.68 -17.18 3.21
CA LYS A 59 2.91 -16.55 4.32
C LYS A 59 3.04 -15.02 4.37
N LYS A 60 3.41 -14.41 3.23
CA LYS A 60 3.50 -12.97 2.97
C LYS A 60 3.69 -12.73 1.47
N GLY A 61 3.24 -11.59 0.94
CA GLY A 61 3.41 -11.26 -0.47
C GLY A 61 3.37 -9.76 -0.77
N PHE A 62 4.31 -9.25 -1.56
CA PHE A 62 4.36 -7.84 -1.95
C PHE A 62 4.42 -7.72 -3.46
N LEU A 63 3.33 -7.31 -4.08
CA LEU A 63 3.26 -7.10 -5.52
C LEU A 63 3.82 -5.72 -5.87
N LEU A 64 5.01 -5.69 -6.45
CA LEU A 64 5.72 -4.46 -6.84
C LEU A 64 5.82 -4.40 -8.37
N SER A 65 5.10 -3.47 -9.01
CA SER A 65 5.06 -3.40 -10.48
C SER A 65 5.15 -1.97 -11.03
N GLY A 66 6.12 -1.74 -11.92
CA GLY A 66 6.24 -0.48 -12.67
C GLY A 66 5.13 -0.26 -13.71
N GLU A 67 4.35 -1.29 -14.05
CA GLU A 67 3.17 -1.22 -14.92
C GLU A 67 2.06 -2.13 -14.37
N ILE A 68 1.42 -1.68 -13.30
CA ILE A 68 0.43 -2.46 -12.54
C ILE A 68 -0.86 -2.71 -13.31
N TYR A 69 -1.21 -1.82 -14.24
CA TYR A 69 -2.43 -1.95 -15.06
C TYR A 69 -2.49 -3.30 -15.77
N VAL A 70 -1.38 -3.78 -16.35
CA VAL A 70 -1.37 -5.05 -17.08
C VAL A 70 -1.68 -6.24 -16.16
N VAL A 71 -1.23 -6.17 -14.91
CA VAL A 71 -1.46 -7.22 -13.91
C VAL A 71 -2.91 -7.17 -13.44
N LEU A 72 -3.39 -6.00 -13.02
CA LEU A 72 -4.76 -5.84 -12.51
C LEU A 72 -5.81 -6.08 -13.57
N PHE A 73 -5.62 -5.56 -14.79
CA PHE A 73 -6.56 -5.76 -15.88
C PHE A 73 -6.70 -7.24 -16.25
N LYS A 74 -5.58 -7.98 -16.31
CA LYS A 74 -5.62 -9.42 -16.56
C LYS A 74 -6.30 -10.18 -15.42
N LEU A 75 -6.07 -9.77 -14.17
CA LEU A 75 -6.71 -10.39 -13.00
C LEU A 75 -8.22 -10.16 -13.04
N LEU A 76 -8.66 -8.91 -13.18
CA LEU A 76 -10.08 -8.54 -13.24
C LEU A 76 -10.78 -9.24 -14.40
N LYS A 77 -10.19 -9.22 -15.59
CA LYS A 77 -10.74 -9.89 -16.77
C LYS A 77 -10.83 -11.40 -16.58
N SER A 78 -9.80 -12.03 -16.01
CA SER A 78 -9.80 -13.47 -15.75
C SER A 78 -10.86 -13.87 -14.74
N ASP A 79 -11.08 -13.04 -13.71
CA ASP A 79 -12.10 -13.27 -12.69
C ASP A 79 -13.51 -13.15 -13.28
N GLU A 80 -13.75 -12.16 -14.14
CA GLU A 80 -15.01 -12.00 -14.87
C GLU A 80 -15.29 -13.16 -15.85
N GLU A 81 -14.29 -13.57 -16.64
CA GLU A 81 -14.47 -14.60 -17.67
C GLU A 81 -14.50 -16.02 -17.11
N ASN A 82 -13.75 -16.29 -16.03
CA ASN A 82 -13.51 -17.65 -15.54
C ASN A 82 -13.95 -17.88 -14.09
N ALA A 83 -14.55 -16.89 -13.42
CA ALA A 83 -14.99 -16.96 -12.02
C ALA A 83 -13.89 -17.49 -11.09
N THR A 84 -12.66 -16.98 -11.23
CA THR A 84 -11.50 -17.51 -10.50
C THR A 84 -11.57 -17.23 -9.00
N GLY A 85 -12.29 -16.19 -8.58
CA GLY A 85 -12.38 -15.75 -7.18
C GLY A 85 -11.15 -14.99 -6.71
N ASP A 86 -10.20 -14.69 -7.61
CA ASP A 86 -8.95 -14.02 -7.27
C ASP A 86 -9.21 -12.60 -6.72
N VAL A 87 -10.23 -11.92 -7.25
CA VAL A 87 -10.64 -10.58 -6.80
C VAL A 87 -11.17 -10.62 -5.37
N GLN A 88 -11.98 -11.62 -5.02
CA GLN A 88 -12.48 -11.82 -3.67
C GLN A 88 -11.33 -12.08 -2.68
N VAL A 89 -10.36 -12.92 -3.06
CA VAL A 89 -9.19 -13.21 -2.22
C VAL A 89 -8.39 -11.92 -1.95
N LEU A 90 -8.19 -11.06 -2.94
CA LEU A 90 -7.52 -9.77 -2.73
C LEU A 90 -8.31 -8.83 -1.81
N CYS A 91 -9.64 -8.85 -1.87
CA CYS A 91 -10.49 -8.11 -0.95
C CYS A 91 -10.41 -8.64 0.48
N GLN A 92 -10.36 -9.96 0.66
CA GLN A 92 -10.19 -10.63 1.96
C GLN A 92 -8.81 -10.36 2.57
N LEU A 93 -7.75 -10.48 1.77
CA LEU A 93 -6.39 -10.09 2.15
C LEU A 93 -6.34 -8.64 2.62
N PHE A 94 -7.00 -7.73 1.90
CA PHE A 94 -7.10 -6.34 2.35
C PHE A 94 -7.81 -6.23 3.71
N SER A 95 -8.92 -6.94 3.92
CA SER A 95 -9.64 -6.94 5.19
C SER A 95 -8.91 -7.69 6.33
N GLY A 96 -7.81 -8.39 6.04
CA GLY A 96 -7.12 -9.25 7.01
C GLY A 96 -7.88 -10.54 7.32
N GLU A 97 -8.85 -10.90 6.50
CA GLU A 97 -9.67 -12.10 6.62
C GLU A 97 -8.89 -13.35 6.19
N GLU A 98 -9.30 -14.51 6.68
CA GLU A 98 -8.82 -15.79 6.17
C GLU A 98 -9.38 -16.02 4.77
N ALA A 99 -8.55 -16.54 3.86
CA ALA A 99 -8.96 -16.88 2.52
C ALA A 99 -8.60 -18.35 2.21
N SER A 100 -9.59 -19.12 1.77
CA SER A 100 -9.40 -20.47 1.26
C SER A 100 -9.68 -20.45 -0.23
N TYR A 101 -8.78 -21.05 -1.02
CA TYR A 101 -8.94 -21.10 -2.47
C TYR A 101 -8.62 -22.49 -3.02
N ARG A 102 -9.39 -22.88 -4.04
CA ARG A 102 -9.28 -24.17 -4.73
C ARG A 102 -9.09 -23.93 -6.22
N TYR A 103 -7.90 -24.24 -6.73
CA TYR A 103 -7.75 -24.45 -8.17
C TYR A 103 -8.17 -25.88 -8.51
N ALA A 104 -8.90 -26.06 -9.62
CA ALA A 104 -9.52 -27.33 -10.01
C ALA A 104 -8.54 -28.53 -10.05
N THR A 105 -7.23 -28.27 -10.18
CA THR A 105 -6.16 -29.27 -10.27
C THR A 105 -5.21 -29.30 -9.07
N GLU A 106 -5.38 -28.46 -8.05
CA GLU A 106 -4.46 -28.36 -6.90
C GLU A 106 -5.18 -28.62 -5.56
N LYS A 107 -4.39 -28.96 -4.53
CA LYS A 107 -4.89 -29.02 -3.15
C LYS A 107 -5.41 -27.63 -2.72
N THR A 108 -6.46 -27.62 -1.90
CA THR A 108 -6.91 -26.41 -1.21
C THR A 108 -5.72 -25.76 -0.51
N ARG A 109 -5.54 -24.46 -0.74
CA ARG A 109 -4.53 -23.65 -0.06
C ARG A 109 -5.24 -22.65 0.82
N GLU A 110 -4.66 -22.40 1.98
CA GLU A 110 -5.21 -21.53 3.01
C GLU A 110 -4.25 -20.36 3.25
N ILE A 111 -4.81 -19.17 3.25
CA ILE A 111 -4.14 -17.93 3.65
C ILE A 111 -4.73 -17.54 4.99
N SER A 112 -3.89 -17.57 6.03
CA SER A 112 -4.30 -17.24 7.39
C SER A 112 -4.72 -15.78 7.52
N MET A 113 -5.57 -15.48 8.53
CA MET A 113 -5.93 -14.11 8.88
C MET A 113 -4.68 -13.23 9.07
N ASN A 114 -4.80 -11.96 8.67
CA ASN A 114 -3.74 -10.96 8.76
C ASN A 114 -2.42 -11.35 8.07
N THR A 115 -2.47 -12.22 7.05
CA THR A 115 -1.29 -12.49 6.21
C THR A 115 -0.79 -11.17 5.58
N PRO A 116 0.49 -10.79 5.77
CA PRO A 116 1.03 -9.57 5.22
C PRO A 116 0.97 -9.57 3.69
N PHE A 117 0.23 -8.62 3.13
CA PHE A 117 0.07 -8.50 1.69
C PHE A 117 -0.17 -7.06 1.25
N SER A 118 0.66 -6.54 0.34
CA SER A 118 0.50 -5.18 -0.20
C SER A 118 0.75 -5.14 -1.70
N ILE A 119 0.12 -4.18 -2.36
CA ILE A 119 0.28 -3.93 -3.79
C ILE A 119 0.80 -2.51 -3.95
N LEU A 120 1.97 -2.36 -4.56
CA LEU A 120 2.51 -1.07 -4.98
C LEU A 120 2.73 -1.08 -6.50
N GLY A 121 2.01 -0.21 -7.17
CA GLY A 121 1.97 -0.14 -8.61
C GLY A 121 2.25 1.25 -9.15
N ALA A 122 2.85 1.30 -10.34
CA ALA A 122 2.82 2.50 -11.17
C ALA A 122 2.03 2.25 -12.45
N THR A 123 1.41 3.30 -12.98
CA THR A 123 0.86 3.26 -14.34
C THR A 123 0.78 4.65 -14.97
N GLN A 124 0.23 4.73 -16.18
CA GLN A 124 0.05 5.95 -16.94
C GLN A 124 -1.41 6.42 -16.88
N VAL A 125 -1.64 7.72 -17.09
CA VAL A 125 -2.95 8.36 -16.95
C VAL A 125 -4.07 7.62 -17.71
N PRO A 126 -3.92 7.22 -18.98
CA PRO A 126 -5.01 6.53 -19.70
C PRO A 126 -5.38 5.17 -19.07
N PHE A 127 -4.41 4.49 -18.49
CA PHE A 127 -4.59 3.19 -17.85
C PHE A 127 -5.18 3.32 -16.45
N ALA A 128 -4.77 4.35 -15.69
CA ALA A 128 -5.39 4.69 -14.43
C ALA A 128 -6.88 5.04 -14.62
N ALA A 129 -7.19 5.89 -15.61
CA ALA A 129 -8.57 6.25 -15.94
C ALA A 129 -9.42 5.01 -16.23
N ARG A 130 -8.88 4.04 -16.99
CA ARG A 130 -9.56 2.76 -17.23
C ARG A 130 -9.80 1.98 -15.94
N LEU A 131 -8.84 1.90 -15.02
CA LEU A 131 -9.07 1.23 -13.73
C LEU A 131 -10.16 1.91 -12.91
N VAL A 132 -10.20 3.25 -12.89
CA VAL A 132 -11.23 4.01 -12.19
C VAL A 132 -12.63 3.71 -12.77
N THR A 133 -12.77 3.57 -14.09
CA THR A 133 -14.07 3.17 -14.67
C THR A 133 -14.55 1.78 -14.24
N LEU A 134 -13.66 0.91 -13.76
CA LEU A 134 -14.03 -0.42 -13.25
C LEU A 134 -14.57 -0.38 -11.80
N MET A 135 -14.45 0.76 -11.10
CA MET A 135 -15.13 0.95 -9.79
C MET A 135 -16.64 0.80 -9.92
N ASP A 136 -17.19 1.05 -11.11
CA ASP A 136 -18.62 0.89 -11.40
C ASP A 136 -19.09 -0.55 -11.58
N GLN A 137 -18.17 -1.50 -11.68
CA GLN A 137 -18.49 -2.92 -11.81
C GLN A 137 -18.80 -3.60 -10.47
N GLY A 138 -18.57 -2.92 -9.32
CA GLY A 138 -19.04 -3.39 -8.02
C GLY A 138 -18.23 -4.52 -7.37
N HIS A 139 -17.06 -4.86 -7.90
CA HIS A 139 -16.19 -5.89 -7.31
C HIS A 139 -15.54 -5.47 -5.98
N GLY A 140 -15.53 -4.17 -5.66
CA GLY A 140 -14.97 -3.61 -4.42
C GLY A 140 -13.43 -3.58 -4.32
N LEU A 141 -12.71 -4.19 -5.28
CA LEU A 141 -11.25 -4.23 -5.25
C LEU A 141 -10.63 -2.85 -5.49
N ILE A 142 -11.10 -2.10 -6.49
CA ILE A 142 -10.54 -0.80 -6.83
C ILE A 142 -10.80 0.25 -5.72
N ASP A 143 -11.92 0.12 -4.99
CA ASP A 143 -12.28 0.97 -3.84
C ASP A 143 -11.24 0.92 -2.70
N ARG A 144 -10.41 -0.14 -2.67
CA ARG A 144 -9.34 -0.37 -1.69
C ARG A 144 -8.00 0.24 -2.09
N PHE A 145 -7.86 0.70 -3.34
CA PHE A 145 -6.62 1.30 -3.82
C PHE A 145 -6.55 2.79 -3.49
N LEU A 146 -5.42 3.22 -2.94
CA LEU A 146 -5.00 4.61 -3.03
C LEU A 146 -4.49 4.89 -4.44
N ILE A 147 -5.07 5.88 -5.12
CA ILE A 147 -4.61 6.30 -6.45
C ILE A 147 -4.08 7.72 -6.33
N SER A 148 -2.78 7.89 -6.55
CA SER A 148 -2.12 9.18 -6.42
C SER A 148 -1.60 9.68 -7.77
N PHE A 149 -1.74 10.98 -8.01
CA PHE A 149 -1.21 11.67 -9.19
C PHE A 149 -0.14 12.66 -8.73
N PRO A 150 1.06 12.19 -8.35
CA PRO A 150 2.12 13.07 -7.91
C PRO A 150 2.48 14.08 -9.01
N LYS A 151 2.86 15.28 -8.60
CA LYS A 151 3.38 16.31 -9.51
C LYS A 151 4.76 15.88 -10.02
N CYS A 152 4.80 15.22 -11.18
CA CYS A 152 6.03 14.81 -11.83
C CYS A 152 6.65 15.94 -12.67
N LEU A 153 6.96 17.07 -12.04
CA LEU A 153 7.68 18.16 -12.71
C LEU A 153 9.12 17.73 -13.00
N ARG A 154 9.63 18.10 -14.17
CA ARG A 154 11.03 17.83 -14.52
C ARG A 154 11.91 18.88 -13.84
N PRO A 155 12.88 18.48 -13.00
CA PRO A 155 13.79 19.43 -12.40
C PRO A 155 14.69 20.06 -13.47
N SER A 156 15.04 21.32 -13.25
CA SER A 156 16.09 22.01 -13.99
C SER A 156 17.46 21.35 -13.74
N PRO A 157 18.46 21.59 -14.62
CA PRO A 157 19.82 21.14 -14.39
C PRO A 157 20.40 21.61 -13.05
N GLN A 158 20.08 22.85 -12.64
CA GLN A 158 20.51 23.43 -11.36
C GLN A 158 19.89 22.70 -10.18
N GLU A 159 18.56 22.48 -10.19
CA GLU A 159 17.89 21.70 -9.14
C GLU A 159 18.42 20.28 -9.06
N THR A 160 18.72 19.66 -10.21
CA THR A 160 19.30 18.32 -10.27
C THR A 160 20.69 18.28 -9.63
N ASN A 161 21.57 19.21 -10.00
CA ASN A 161 22.92 19.28 -9.44
C ASN A 161 22.89 19.53 -7.94
N HIS A 162 22.04 20.47 -7.51
CA HIS A 162 21.87 20.79 -6.09
C HIS A 162 21.32 19.60 -5.30
N ALA A 163 20.33 18.87 -5.83
CA ALA A 163 19.82 17.66 -5.20
C ALA A 163 20.90 16.57 -5.09
N VAL A 164 21.73 16.40 -6.12
CA VAL A 164 22.85 15.45 -6.09
C VAL A 164 23.90 15.83 -5.05
N GLU A 165 24.25 17.11 -4.94
CA GLU A 165 25.17 17.60 -3.90
C GLU A 165 24.60 17.37 -2.50
N THR A 166 23.33 17.72 -2.30
CA THR A 166 22.62 17.50 -1.02
C THR A 166 22.59 16.01 -0.64
N LEU A 167 22.32 15.12 -1.60
CA LEU A 167 22.28 13.67 -1.36
C LEU A 167 23.67 13.07 -1.08
N LYS A 168 24.75 13.65 -1.60
CA LYS A 168 26.13 13.22 -1.28
C LYS A 168 26.53 13.55 0.15
N GLU A 169 26.00 14.64 0.69
CA GLU A 169 26.23 15.08 2.06
C GLU A 169 25.21 14.50 3.06
N GLY A 170 24.18 13.80 2.55
CA GLY A 170 23.12 13.22 3.35
C GLY A 170 23.59 12.09 4.28
N ALA A 171 22.96 11.98 5.45
CA ALA A 171 23.24 10.92 6.42
C ALA A 171 22.79 9.52 5.94
N LEU A 172 21.81 9.47 5.04
CA LEU A 172 21.29 8.23 4.45
C LEU A 172 21.65 8.14 2.98
N SER A 173 22.33 7.05 2.61
CA SER A 173 22.73 6.77 1.24
C SER A 173 21.70 5.95 0.45
N SER A 174 20.80 5.25 1.16
CA SER A 174 19.80 4.35 0.58
C SER A 174 18.57 4.21 1.48
N CYS A 175 17.44 3.80 0.88
CA CYS A 175 16.24 3.39 1.63
C CYS A 175 16.38 2.00 2.25
N GLU A 176 17.40 1.23 1.88
CA GLU A 176 17.65 -0.14 2.37
C GLU A 176 17.80 -0.18 3.89
N ASP A 177 18.60 0.72 4.46
CA ASP A 177 18.87 0.79 5.91
C ASP A 177 17.58 0.99 6.71
N ILE A 178 16.66 1.84 6.21
CA ILE A 178 15.36 2.08 6.84
C ILE A 178 14.57 0.77 6.92
N PHE A 179 14.49 0.02 5.81
CA PHE A 179 13.71 -1.22 5.75
C PHE A 179 14.33 -2.34 6.58
N ILE A 180 15.66 -2.45 6.59
CA ILE A 180 16.40 -3.41 7.43
C ILE A 180 16.10 -3.14 8.90
N GLU A 181 16.19 -1.88 9.33
CA GLU A 181 15.93 -1.49 10.72
C GLU A 181 14.46 -1.68 11.09
N MET A 182 13.52 -1.34 10.20
CA MET A 182 12.10 -1.64 10.39
C MET A 182 11.88 -3.15 10.59
N ALA A 183 12.49 -4.00 9.76
CA ALA A 183 12.38 -5.45 9.88
C ALA A 183 13.03 -5.98 11.17
N ARG A 184 14.17 -5.41 11.59
CA ARG A 184 14.85 -5.75 12.85
C ARG A 184 13.99 -5.44 14.06
N LEU A 185 13.37 -4.27 14.08
CA LEU A 185 12.53 -3.79 15.19
C LEU A 185 11.20 -4.54 15.30
N HIS A 186 10.69 -5.08 14.20
CA HIS A 186 9.41 -5.79 14.14
C HIS A 186 9.56 -7.31 13.99
N LYS A 187 10.66 -7.89 14.48
CA LYS A 187 10.83 -9.35 14.54
C LYS A 187 9.74 -10.00 15.40
N SER A 188 9.35 -9.35 16.49
CA SER A 188 8.16 -9.71 17.27
C SER A 188 6.93 -8.97 16.75
N GLN A 189 5.77 -9.60 16.91
CA GLN A 189 4.51 -8.98 16.53
C GLN A 189 4.18 -7.82 17.50
N THR A 190 4.33 -6.60 17.02
CA THR A 190 3.97 -5.38 17.75
C THR A 190 2.60 -4.88 17.30
N SER A 191 1.77 -4.44 18.24
CA SER A 191 0.48 -3.80 17.95
C SER A 191 0.57 -2.32 18.25
N TYR A 192 0.04 -1.50 17.35
CA TYR A 192 -0.04 -0.05 17.53
C TYR A 192 -1.49 0.37 17.76
N THR A 193 -1.69 1.28 18.70
CA THR A 193 -3.00 1.86 19.03
C THR A 193 -2.97 3.38 18.84
N LEU A 194 -4.13 3.99 18.64
CA LEU A 194 -4.23 5.45 18.62
C LEU A 194 -4.20 5.98 20.06
N THR A 195 -3.64 7.17 20.27
CA THR A 195 -3.92 7.93 21.49
C THR A 195 -5.41 8.28 21.58
N GLN A 196 -5.90 8.64 22.78
CA GLN A 196 -7.31 9.00 22.94
C GLN A 196 -7.75 10.14 22.00
N GLU A 197 -6.93 11.20 21.87
CA GLU A 197 -7.24 12.34 21.00
C GLU A 197 -7.26 11.96 19.51
N ALA A 198 -6.35 11.07 19.11
CA ALA A 198 -6.34 10.52 17.75
C ALA A 198 -7.57 9.64 17.50
N ASN A 199 -7.94 8.80 18.46
CA ASN A 199 -9.12 7.95 18.38
C ASN A 199 -10.42 8.77 18.28
N ASP A 200 -10.56 9.83 19.09
CA ASP A 200 -11.70 10.75 19.02
C ASP A 200 -11.79 11.45 17.65
N THR A 201 -10.65 11.72 17.02
CA THR A 201 -10.60 12.29 15.67
C THR A 201 -11.10 11.29 14.62
N VAL A 202 -10.68 10.02 14.68
CA VAL A 202 -11.16 8.98 13.75
C VAL A 202 -12.64 8.69 13.94
N ASN A 203 -13.11 8.63 15.19
CA ASN A 203 -14.53 8.39 15.49
C ASN A 203 -15.42 9.48 14.87
N ARG A 204 -15.04 10.74 15.01
CA ARG A 204 -15.75 11.86 14.38
C ARG A 204 -15.78 11.75 12.85
N LEU A 205 -14.64 11.44 12.23
CA LEU A 205 -14.56 11.24 10.77
C LEU A 205 -15.43 10.07 10.31
N ASN A 206 -15.51 9.01 11.11
CA ASN A 206 -16.36 7.86 10.81
C ASN A 206 -17.84 8.21 10.94
N GLU A 207 -18.24 8.98 11.96
CA GLU A 207 -19.62 9.49 12.12
C GLU A 207 -20.02 10.39 10.94
N GLU A 208 -19.15 11.33 10.55
CA GLU A 208 -19.37 12.20 9.38
C GLU A 208 -19.54 11.38 8.09
N PHE A 209 -18.69 10.36 7.89
CA PHE A 209 -18.80 9.47 6.75
C PHE A 209 -20.08 8.63 6.75
N ILE A 210 -20.50 8.12 7.90
CA ILE A 210 -21.76 7.37 8.02
C ILE A 210 -22.94 8.28 7.70
N ALA A 211 -22.92 9.54 8.14
CA ALA A 211 -23.96 10.52 7.82
C ALA A 211 -24.05 10.78 6.30
N GLU A 212 -22.90 10.99 5.64
CA GLU A 212 -22.81 11.17 4.18
C GLU A 212 -23.35 9.96 3.41
N VAL A 213 -22.98 8.75 3.83
CA VAL A 213 -23.48 7.49 3.24
C VAL A 213 -24.99 7.37 3.43
N ASN A 214 -25.51 7.64 4.63
CA ASN A 214 -26.95 7.52 4.90
C ASN A 214 -27.77 8.56 4.12
N GLU A 215 -27.27 9.79 3.97
CA GLU A 215 -27.90 10.84 3.16
C GLU A 215 -27.97 10.42 1.69
N THR A 216 -26.84 9.98 1.11
CA THR A 216 -26.81 9.53 -0.29
C THR A 216 -27.76 8.35 -0.55
N ILE A 217 -27.82 7.37 0.35
CA ILE A 217 -28.79 6.26 0.27
C ILE A 217 -30.23 6.77 0.32
N THR A 218 -30.53 7.68 1.24
CA THR A 218 -31.88 8.24 1.44
C THR A 218 -32.36 9.00 0.19
N GLU A 219 -31.43 9.68 -0.49
CA GLU A 219 -31.71 10.40 -1.74
C GLU A 219 -31.69 9.51 -3.00
N GLY A 220 -31.47 8.19 -2.85
CA GLY A 220 -31.39 7.25 -3.97
C GLY A 220 -30.14 7.44 -4.84
N ARG A 221 -29.10 8.09 -4.32
CA ARG A 221 -27.79 8.24 -4.97
C ARG A 221 -26.86 7.08 -4.60
N THR A 222 -25.85 6.84 -5.43
CA THR A 222 -24.81 5.85 -5.14
C THR A 222 -23.88 6.37 -4.03
N PRO A 223 -23.68 5.62 -2.93
CA PRO A 223 -22.77 6.02 -1.87
C PRO A 223 -21.31 6.09 -2.34
N PRO A 224 -20.44 6.82 -1.62
CA PRO A 224 -19.02 6.86 -1.93
C PRO A 224 -18.37 5.46 -1.90
N LYS A 225 -17.73 5.08 -3.00
CA LYS A 225 -17.04 3.78 -3.16
C LYS A 225 -15.61 3.86 -2.66
N THR A 226 -15.46 3.83 -1.33
CA THR A 226 -14.15 4.00 -0.71
C THR A 226 -14.00 3.20 0.58
N LYS A 227 -12.76 2.85 0.90
CA LYS A 227 -12.33 2.32 2.19
C LYS A 227 -11.49 3.34 2.97
N LYS A 228 -11.76 4.64 2.76
CA LYS A 228 -10.96 5.77 3.29
C LYS A 228 -10.59 5.62 4.77
N ILE A 229 -11.54 5.29 5.64
CA ILE A 229 -11.30 5.20 7.09
C ILE A 229 -10.31 4.06 7.42
N ASP A 230 -10.51 2.88 6.83
CA ASP A 230 -9.58 1.75 6.99
C ASP A 230 -8.19 2.10 6.47
N ILE A 231 -8.11 2.82 5.35
CA ILE A 231 -6.85 3.21 4.73
C ILE A 231 -6.12 4.27 5.56
N ILE A 232 -6.82 5.25 6.13
CA ILE A 232 -6.24 6.28 7.01
C ILE A 232 -5.47 5.63 8.15
N LEU A 233 -6.07 4.67 8.84
CA LEU A 233 -5.43 3.99 9.96
C LEU A 233 -4.16 3.25 9.53
N ARG A 234 -4.19 2.59 8.36
CA ARG A 234 -3.04 1.83 7.83
C ARG A 234 -1.90 2.75 7.41
N VAL A 235 -2.22 3.87 6.77
CA VAL A 235 -1.25 4.92 6.43
C VAL A 235 -0.68 5.55 7.70
N ALA A 236 -1.51 5.84 8.71
CA ALA A 236 -1.03 6.40 9.98
C ALA A 236 -0.02 5.48 10.67
N ALA A 237 -0.32 4.18 10.77
CA ALA A 237 0.62 3.21 11.32
C ALA A 237 1.91 3.10 10.50
N SER A 238 1.80 3.12 9.17
CA SER A 238 2.97 3.07 8.28
C SER A 238 3.85 4.32 8.41
N LEU A 239 3.25 5.50 8.45
CA LEU A 239 3.95 6.77 8.66
C LEU A 239 4.60 6.83 10.04
N HIS A 240 3.91 6.38 11.08
CA HIS A 240 4.42 6.33 12.45
C HIS A 240 5.73 5.54 12.54
N ILE A 241 5.73 4.33 11.99
CA ILE A 241 6.90 3.45 11.99
C ILE A 241 8.00 4.02 11.09
N PHE A 242 7.66 4.36 9.84
CA PHE A 242 8.64 4.81 8.85
C PHE A 242 9.33 6.10 9.30
N ASN A 243 8.56 7.11 9.72
CA ASN A 243 9.13 8.40 10.12
C ASN A 243 10.03 8.26 11.35
N HIS A 244 9.64 7.45 12.34
CA HIS A 244 10.48 7.25 13.53
C HIS A 244 11.85 6.67 13.16
N VAL A 245 11.86 5.58 12.38
CA VAL A 245 13.10 4.90 11.97
C VAL A 245 13.92 5.80 11.04
N ALA A 246 13.29 6.42 10.05
CA ALA A 246 13.96 7.30 9.11
C ALA A 246 14.59 8.52 9.81
N SER A 247 13.87 9.17 10.73
CA SER A 247 14.39 10.31 11.50
C SER A 247 15.60 9.91 12.34
N GLN A 248 15.55 8.79 13.05
CA GLN A 248 16.69 8.34 13.86
C GLN A 248 17.93 8.03 13.02
N LEU A 249 17.75 7.42 11.85
CA LEU A 249 18.85 7.18 10.91
C LEU A 249 19.40 8.48 10.32
N LEU A 250 18.53 9.45 9.99
CA LEU A 250 18.95 10.78 9.53
C LEU A 250 19.75 11.53 10.60
N ASP A 251 19.38 11.35 11.87
CA ASP A 251 20.12 11.87 13.03
C ASP A 251 21.38 11.06 13.38
N GLN A 252 21.71 10.04 12.56
CA GLN A 252 22.86 9.14 12.74
C GLN A 252 22.84 8.39 14.09
N THR A 253 21.64 8.09 14.57
CA THR A 253 21.41 7.31 15.79
C THR A 253 20.91 5.91 15.47
N GLN A 254 21.20 4.95 16.33
CA GLN A 254 20.69 3.58 16.17
C GLN A 254 19.17 3.56 16.38
N PRO A 255 18.38 3.03 15.42
CA PRO A 255 16.94 3.03 15.58
C PRO A 255 16.44 2.22 16.78
N THR A 256 15.46 2.77 17.49
CA THR A 256 14.71 2.14 18.57
C THR A 256 13.29 1.81 18.13
N PRO A 257 12.58 0.91 18.84
CA PRO A 257 11.16 0.74 18.59
C PRO A 257 10.41 2.07 18.77
N PRO A 258 9.51 2.44 17.85
CA PRO A 258 8.63 3.58 18.05
C PRO A 258 7.66 3.31 19.21
N SER A 259 7.05 4.37 19.74
CA SER A 259 5.95 4.24 20.72
C SER A 259 4.84 3.33 20.18
N GLU A 260 4.21 2.53 21.02
CA GLU A 260 3.04 1.73 20.63
C GLU A 260 1.79 2.62 20.38
N GLU A 261 1.82 3.87 20.85
CA GLU A 261 0.76 4.85 20.61
C GLU A 261 1.08 5.76 19.41
N ILE A 262 0.13 5.84 18.48
CA ILE A 262 0.16 6.72 17.31
C ILE A 262 -0.48 8.05 17.70
N GLU A 263 0.34 9.09 17.65
CA GLU A 263 -0.07 10.45 17.97
C GLU A 263 -1.04 11.03 16.94
N ARG A 264 -1.84 12.00 17.40
CA ARG A 264 -2.82 12.68 16.55
C ARG A 264 -2.16 13.41 15.38
N THR A 265 -0.95 13.95 15.55
CA THR A 265 -0.21 14.62 14.47
C THR A 265 0.10 13.69 13.30
N THR A 266 0.53 12.46 13.58
CA THR A 266 0.76 11.41 12.57
C THR A 266 -0.55 11.01 11.90
N LEU A 267 -1.63 10.86 12.69
CA LEU A 267 -2.95 10.56 12.14
C LEU A 267 -3.44 11.67 11.20
N LEU A 268 -3.29 12.94 11.56
CA LEU A 268 -3.68 14.07 10.71
C LEU A 268 -2.91 14.07 9.38
N SER A 269 -1.61 13.77 9.41
CA SER A 269 -0.82 13.62 8.19
C SER A 269 -1.34 12.49 7.29
N ALA A 270 -1.78 11.38 7.89
CA ALA A 270 -2.41 10.29 7.15
C ALA A 270 -3.77 10.68 6.56
N ILE A 271 -4.59 11.42 7.32
CA ILE A 271 -5.88 11.97 6.85
C ILE A 271 -5.65 12.88 5.64
N ASP A 272 -4.71 13.82 5.74
CA ASP A 272 -4.42 14.77 4.66
C ASP A 272 -3.98 14.04 3.38
N TYR A 273 -3.08 13.08 3.51
CA TYR A 273 -2.61 12.28 2.37
C TYR A 273 -3.72 11.45 1.74
N VAL A 274 -4.52 10.73 2.56
CA VAL A 274 -5.60 9.88 2.04
C VAL A 274 -6.71 10.73 1.42
N THR A 275 -7.11 11.83 2.04
CA THR A 275 -8.10 12.76 1.47
C THR A 275 -7.61 13.33 0.13
N TRP A 276 -6.33 13.73 0.04
CA TRP A 276 -5.75 14.18 -1.23
C TRP A 276 -5.76 13.08 -2.31
N ALA A 277 -5.41 11.84 -1.96
CA ALA A 277 -5.39 10.72 -2.89
C ALA A 277 -6.80 10.33 -3.35
N GLU A 278 -7.78 10.30 -2.44
CA GLU A 278 -9.18 10.01 -2.76
C GLU A 278 -9.78 11.08 -3.68
N SER A 279 -9.38 12.35 -3.55
CA SER A 279 -9.84 13.42 -4.45
C SER A 279 -9.31 13.31 -5.89
N GLN A 280 -8.46 12.33 -6.19
CA GLN A 280 -7.94 12.09 -7.54
C GLN A 280 -8.71 11.02 -8.32
N LYS A 281 -9.69 10.35 -7.69
CA LYS A 281 -10.57 9.36 -8.31
C LYS A 281 -11.77 10.06 -8.95
#